data_AF-A0A0F9ALV8-F1
#
_entry.id   AF-A0A0F9ALV8-F1
#
_cell.length_a   1.000
_cell.length_b   1.000
_cell.length_c   1.000
_cell.angle_alpha   90.00
_cell.angle_beta   90.00
_cell.angle_gamma   90.00
#
_symmetry.space_group_name_H-M   'P 1'
#
loop_
_entity.id
_entity.type
_entity.pdbx_description
1 polymer ?
#
loop_
_entity_poly.entity_id
_entity_poly.type
_entity_poly.pdbx_seq_one_letter_code
_entity_poly.pdbx_strand_id
1 'polypeptide(L)' 'GNSLSRGSINGFIQKLKRISALNIFPNPKDKKEKTIEISYIGIAYFLHKLFKTSPI' A
#
# COMPACT_ATOMS: atom_id res chain seq x y z
N GLY A 1 13.67 10.74 14.83
CA GLY A 1 12.46 10.30 14.11
C GLY A 1 12.24 8.84 14.40
N ASN A 2 11.04 8.45 14.82
CA ASN A 2 10.76 7.05 15.19
C ASN A 2 10.98 6.14 13.98
N SER A 3 11.82 5.11 14.14
CA SER A 3 12.05 4.14 13.06
C SER A 3 10.75 3.39 12.78
N LEU A 4 10.28 3.40 11.53
CA LEU A 4 9.16 2.56 11.10
C LEU A 4 9.53 1.08 11.28
N SER A 5 8.87 0.40 12.21
CA SER A 5 9.10 -1.03 12.41
C SER A 5 8.59 -1.82 11.19
N ARG A 6 9.22 -2.96 10.89
CA ARG A 6 8.74 -3.88 9.86
C ARG A 6 7.28 -4.29 10.10
N GLY A 7 6.89 -4.47 11.36
CA GLY A 7 5.51 -4.78 11.76
C GLY A 7 4.53 -3.67 11.39
N SER A 8 4.91 -2.41 11.64
CA SER A 8 4.09 -1.24 11.30
C SER A 8 3.89 -1.10 9.79
N ILE A 9 4.94 -1.31 9.00
CA ILE A 9 4.89 -1.29 7.53
C ILE A 9 3.98 -2.42 7.02
N ASN A 10 4.18 -3.65 7.52
CA ASN A 10 3.37 -4.81 7.11
C ASN A 10 1.90 -4.63 7.47
N GLY A 11 1.60 -4.12 8.66
CA GLY A 11 0.23 -3.83 9.08
C GLY A 11 -0.43 -2.77 8.21
N PHE A 12 0.32 -1.75 7.78
CA PHE A 12 -0.19 -0.72 6.87
C PHE A 12 -0.47 -1.28 5.48
N ILE A 13 0.46 -2.06 4.91
CA ILE A 13 0.27 -2.73 3.61
C ILE A 13 -0.96 -3.66 3.64
N GLN A 14 -1.16 -4.41 4.73
CA GLN A 14 -2.36 -5.25 4.89
C GLN A 14 -3.65 -4.44 4.91
N LYS A 15 -3.67 -3.27 5.56
CA LYS A 15 -4.84 -2.37 5.54
C LYS A 15 -5.17 -1.91 4.13
N LEU A 16 -4.16 -1.53 3.34
CA LEU A 16 -4.34 -1.11 1.95
C LEU A 16 -4.83 -2.27 1.06
N LYS A 17 -4.30 -3.49 1.25
CA LYS A 17 -4.81 -4.69 0.58
C LYS A 17 -6.28 -4.96 0.94
N ARG A 18 -6.67 -4.79 2.20
CA ARG A 18 -8.05 -5.03 2.68
C ARG A 18 -9.08 -4.12 2.00
N ILE A 19 -8.69 -2.90 1.62
CA ILE A 19 -9.56 -1.97 0.88
C ILE A 19 -9.37 -2.05 -0.63
N SER A 20 -8.72 -3.12 -1.11
CA SER A 20 -8.41 -3.34 -2.54
C SER A 20 -7.56 -2.23 -3.18
N ALA A 21 -6.83 -1.43 -2.39
CA ALA A 21 -5.97 -0.38 -2.90
C ALA A 21 -4.65 -0.92 -3.46
N LEU A 22 -4.20 -2.07 -2.97
CA LEU A 22 -2.98 -2.74 -3.43
C LEU A 22 -3.26 -4.20 -3.82
N ASN A 23 -2.63 -4.63 -4.91
CA ASN A 23 -2.45 -6.03 -5.24
C ASN A 23 -1.04 -6.46 -4.82
N ILE A 24 -0.93 -7.65 -4.22
CA ILE A 24 0.36 -8.17 -3.73
C ILE A 24 0.54 -9.57 -4.29
N PHE A 25 1.57 -9.72 -5.09
CA PHE A 25 1.92 -10.98 -5.72
C PHE A 25 3.23 -11.50 -5.13
N PRO A 26 3.28 -12.75 -4.65
CA PRO A 26 4.57 -13.37 -4.37
C PRO A 26 5.31 -13.55 -5.70
N ASN A 27 6.61 -13.30 -5.72
CA ASN A 27 7.43 -13.66 -6.87
C ASN A 27 7.37 -15.19 -7.04
N PRO A 28 6.97 -15.70 -8.22
CA PRO A 28 6.77 -17.14 -8.43
C PRO A 28 8.08 -17.93 -8.38
N LYS A 29 9.24 -17.29 -8.56
CA LYS A 29 10.57 -17.92 -8.50
C LYS A 29 11.18 -17.86 -7.10
N ASP A 30 10.94 -16.78 -6.36
CA ASP A 30 11.40 -16.61 -4.97
C ASP A 30 10.29 -15.99 -4.12
N LYS A 31 9.69 -16.80 -3.23
CA LYS A 31 8.57 -16.37 -2.36
C LYS A 31 8.94 -15.26 -1.37
N LYS A 32 10.23 -14.89 -1.25
CA LYS A 32 10.70 -13.80 -0.39
C LYS A 32 10.38 -12.43 -0.99
N GLU A 33 10.48 -12.31 -2.30
CA GLU A 33 10.18 -11.06 -3.00
C GLU A 33 8.69 -10.94 -3.27
N LYS A 34 8.16 -9.72 -3.12
CA LYS A 34 6.76 -9.40 -3.35
C LYS A 34 6.68 -8.23 -4.29
N THR A 35 5.92 -8.40 -5.37
CA THR A 35 5.52 -7.29 -6.23
C THR A 35 4.27 -6.67 -5.61
N ILE A 36 4.29 -5.34 -5.43
CA ILE A 36 3.16 -4.55 -4.97
C ILE A 36 2.72 -3.67 -6.13
N GLU A 37 1.47 -3.81 -6.55
CA GLU A 37 0.86 -2.96 -7.56
C GLU A 37 -0.25 -2.12 -6.94
N ILE A 38 -0.38 -0.87 -7.39
CA ILE A 38 -1.48 -0.01 -6.99
C ILE A 38 -2.64 -0.26 -7.95
N SER A 39 -3.81 -0.60 -7.41
CA SER A 39 -5.02 -0.80 -8.21
C SER A 39 -5.63 0.55 -8.63
N TYR A 40 -6.56 0.53 -9.59
CA TYR A 40 -7.34 1.74 -9.92
C TYR A 40 -8.07 2.34 -8.70
N ILE A 41 -8.61 1.49 -7.82
CA ILE A 41 -9.22 1.92 -6.55
C ILE A 41 -8.16 2.57 -5.64
N GLY A 42 -6.95 1.99 -5.60
CA GLY A 42 -5.83 2.53 -4.86
C GLY A 42 -5.40 3.91 -5.35
N ILE A 43 -5.29 4.10 -6.67
CA ILE A 43 -5.00 5.41 -7.29
C ILE A 43 -6.05 6.43 -6.82
N ALA A 44 -7.35 6.11 -6.97
CA ALA A 44 -8.42 7.01 -6.56
C ALA A 44 -8.37 7.34 -5.05
N TYR A 45 -8.14 6.34 -4.20
CA TYR A 45 -7.98 6.52 -2.75
C TYR A 45 -6.80 7.43 -2.41
N PHE A 46 -5.64 7.23 -3.05
CA PHE A 46 -4.45 8.03 -2.80
C PHE A 46 -4.62 9.46 -3.29
N LEU A 47 -5.19 9.68 -4.48
CA LEU A 47 -5.50 11.02 -4.97
C LEU A 47 -6.48 11.73 -4.03
N HIS A 48 -7.56 11.06 -3.61
CA HIS A 48 -8.50 11.62 -2.64
C HIS A 48 -7.79 12.01 -1.34
N LYS A 49 -6.89 11.17 -0.82
CA LYS A 49 -6.13 11.48 0.39
C LYS A 49 -5.18 12.67 0.19
N LEU A 50 -4.41 12.70 -0.91
CA LEU A 50 -3.47 13.78 -1.21
C LEU A 50 -4.20 15.12 -1.30
N PHE A 51 -5.28 15.21 -2.08
CA PHE A 51 -6.01 16.45 -2.30
C PHE A 51 -7.01 16.80 -1.20
N LYS A 52 -7.38 15.86 -0.33
CA LYS A 52 -8.16 16.19 0.89
C LYS A 52 -7.30 16.82 1.97
N THR A 53 -6.00 16.53 1.99
CA THR A 53 -5.06 17.10 2.97
C THR A 53 -4.43 18.40 2.48
N SER A 54 -4.60 18.73 1.20
CA SER A 54 -4.21 20.00 0.61
C SER A 54 -5.45 20.68 0.05
N PRO A 55 -6.18 21.49 0.84
CA PRO A 55 -7.20 22.34 0.26
C PRO A 55 -6.48 23.28 -0.70
N ILE A 56 -6.76 23.12 -1.99
CA ILE A 56 -6.47 24.14 -3.00
C ILE A 56 -7.48 25.26 -2.79
#